data_AF-A0A7W7YZX1-F1
#
_entry.id   AF-A0A7W7YZX1-F1
#
_cell.length_a   1.000
_cell.length_b   1.000
_cell.length_c   1.000
_cell.angle_alpha   90.00
_cell.angle_beta   90.00
_cell.angle_gamma   90.00
#
_symmetry.space_group_name_H-M   'P 1'
#
loop_
_entity.id
_entity.type
_entity.pdbx_description
1 polymer ?
#
loop_
_entity_poly.entity_id
_entity_poly.type
_entity_poly.pdbx_seq_one_letter_code
_entity_poly.pdbx_strand_id
1 'polypeptide(L)'
;MTRPAVSYDELDEYLRGDGHNDYVGVSAIDGLIAAVVAGPVKIPAQTWLPHVFGGSIPQTRPGSIEERLVNTVLNRHDEVESLLRDAPGHYYPIFMNHKGETIVGPWAIGFSLGLSLGGEAWAPILLATPKP
;
A
#
# COMPACT_ATOMS: atom_id res chain seq x y z
N MET A 1 7.04 14.28 -12.68
CA MET A 1 6.17 15.24 -11.98
C MET A 1 5.21 14.44 -11.14
N THR A 2 5.16 14.70 -9.83
CA THR A 2 4.25 14.02 -8.91
C THR A 2 2.82 14.36 -9.28
N ARG A 3 1.95 13.34 -9.41
CA ARG A 3 0.53 13.54 -9.71
C ARG A 3 -0.11 14.36 -8.57
N PRO A 4 -1.13 15.20 -8.82
CA PRO A 4 -1.82 15.92 -7.76
C PRO A 4 -2.36 14.93 -6.72
N ALA A 5 -2.06 15.16 -5.45
CA ALA A 5 -2.28 14.22 -4.35
C ALA A 5 -2.83 14.95 -3.13
N VAL A 6 -3.32 14.18 -2.15
CA VAL A 6 -3.66 14.65 -0.80
C VAL A 6 -2.57 14.20 0.18
N SER A 7 -2.62 14.70 1.41
CA SER A 7 -1.81 14.17 2.50
C SER A 7 -2.22 12.74 2.88
N TYR A 8 -1.34 12.01 3.58
CA TYR A 8 -1.69 10.69 4.11
C TYR A 8 -2.79 10.79 5.18
N ASP A 9 -2.83 11.85 5.98
CA ASP A 9 -3.90 12.05 6.95
C ASP A 9 -5.26 12.22 6.25
N GLU A 10 -5.32 13.02 5.18
CA GLU A 10 -6.55 13.16 4.36
C GLU A 10 -6.94 11.85 3.67
N LEU A 11 -5.97 11.07 3.18
CA LEU A 11 -6.23 9.74 2.61
C LEU A 11 -6.81 8.80 3.67
N ASP A 12 -6.24 8.80 4.87
CA ASP A 12 -6.66 7.98 6.00
C ASP A 12 -8.06 8.37 6.49
N GLU A 13 -8.34 9.67 6.61
CA GLU A 13 -9.67 10.19 6.94
C GLU A 13 -10.72 9.79 5.91
N TYR A 14 -10.40 9.98 4.62
CA TYR A 14 -11.34 9.65 3.54
C TYR A 14 -11.64 8.16 3.50
N LEU A 15 -10.61 7.31 3.65
CA LEU A 15 -10.80 5.87 3.61
C LEU A 15 -11.52 5.37 4.86
N ARG A 16 -11.25 5.89 6.06
CA ARG A 16 -11.96 5.48 7.29
C ARG A 16 -13.47 5.78 7.26
N GLY A 17 -13.91 6.77 6.47
CA GLY A 17 -15.32 7.15 6.40
C GLY A 17 -15.88 7.60 7.75
N ASP A 18 -17.09 7.15 8.12
CA ASP A 18 -17.76 7.49 9.39
C ASP A 18 -17.29 6.66 10.61
N GLY A 19 -16.26 5.82 10.44
CA GLY A 19 -15.68 5.01 11.51
C GLY A 19 -16.41 3.71 11.82
N HIS A 20 -17.43 3.34 11.02
CA HIS A 20 -18.19 2.10 11.21
C HIS A 20 -17.83 0.97 10.22
N ASN A 21 -16.98 1.22 9.23
CA ASN A 21 -16.59 0.23 8.22
C ASN A 21 -15.16 -0.27 8.36
N ASP A 22 -14.92 -1.49 7.88
CA ASP A 22 -13.63 -2.22 7.82
C ASP A 22 -12.58 -1.58 6.88
N TYR A 23 -12.57 -0.24 6.72
CA TYR A 23 -11.69 0.39 5.76
C TYR A 23 -10.22 0.40 6.19
N VAL A 24 -9.38 0.19 5.18
CA VAL A 24 -7.93 0.02 5.25
C VAL A 24 -7.26 1.38 5.48
N GLY A 25 -6.68 1.60 6.67
CA GLY A 25 -5.90 2.81 6.95
C GLY A 25 -4.56 2.84 6.20
N VAL A 26 -3.92 4.02 6.11
CA VAL A 26 -2.70 4.23 5.31
C VAL A 26 -1.59 3.24 5.61
N SER A 27 -1.45 2.82 6.87
CA SER A 27 -0.45 1.82 7.26
C SER A 27 -0.64 0.48 6.56
N ALA A 28 -1.89 0.01 6.43
CA ALA A 28 -2.20 -1.22 5.71
C ALA A 28 -2.08 -1.05 4.18
N ILE A 29 -2.37 0.14 3.66
CA ILE A 29 -2.11 0.46 2.23
C ILE A 29 -0.62 0.39 1.93
N ASP A 30 0.23 0.97 2.77
CA ASP A 30 1.69 0.92 2.61
C ASP A 30 2.22 -0.52 2.67
N GLY A 31 1.67 -1.36 3.57
CA GLY A 31 2.00 -2.78 3.62
C GLY A 31 1.66 -3.52 2.33
N LEU A 32 0.46 -3.28 1.78
CA LEU A 32 0.06 -3.85 0.50
C LEU A 32 0.98 -3.40 -0.64
N ILE A 33 1.28 -2.09 -0.71
CA ILE A 33 2.20 -1.52 -1.69
C ILE A 33 3.58 -2.19 -1.58
N ALA A 34 4.11 -2.30 -0.36
CA ALA A 34 5.42 -2.90 -0.12
C ALA A 34 5.48 -4.35 -0.60
N ALA A 35 4.45 -5.16 -0.32
CA ALA A 35 4.37 -6.53 -0.82
C ALA A 35 4.25 -6.59 -2.35
N VAL A 36 3.41 -5.75 -2.96
CA VAL A 36 3.25 -5.70 -4.43
C VAL A 36 4.57 -5.33 -5.12
N VAL A 37 5.31 -4.37 -4.57
CA VAL A 37 6.56 -3.87 -5.15
C VAL A 37 7.72 -4.84 -4.90
N ALA A 38 7.87 -5.35 -3.68
CA ALA A 38 8.94 -6.28 -3.32
C ALA A 38 8.71 -7.69 -3.89
N GLY A 39 7.51 -7.95 -4.42
CA GLY A 39 7.09 -9.26 -4.87
C GLY A 39 7.90 -9.79 -6.05
N PRO A 40 8.01 -11.12 -6.18
CA PRO A 40 8.76 -11.78 -7.25
C PRO A 40 8.07 -11.69 -8.62
N VAL A 41 6.83 -11.21 -8.67
CA VAL A 41 6.03 -11.06 -9.87
C VAL A 41 5.37 -9.69 -9.89
N LYS A 42 5.30 -9.08 -11.08
CA LYS A 42 4.57 -7.82 -11.26
C LYS A 42 3.07 -8.08 -11.17
N ILE A 43 2.39 -7.36 -10.27
CA ILE A 43 0.94 -7.40 -10.11
C ILE A 43 0.36 -6.11 -10.73
N PRO A 44 -0.56 -6.20 -11.72
CA PRO A 44 -1.18 -5.02 -12.30
C PRO A 44 -1.92 -4.17 -11.26
N ALA A 45 -1.90 -2.84 -11.43
CA ALA A 45 -2.62 -1.92 -10.55
C ALA A 45 -4.12 -2.25 -10.45
N GLN A 46 -4.72 -2.69 -11.56
CA GLN A 46 -6.13 -3.10 -11.61
C GLN A 46 -6.45 -4.29 -10.69
N THR A 47 -5.45 -5.08 -10.29
CA THR A 47 -5.62 -6.22 -9.39
C THR A 47 -5.55 -5.79 -7.93
N TRP A 48 -4.56 -4.96 -7.54
CA TRP A 48 -4.33 -4.64 -6.13
C TRP A 48 -5.01 -3.33 -5.68
N LEU A 49 -5.15 -2.34 -6.55
CA LEU A 49 -5.71 -1.04 -6.21
C LEU A 49 -7.18 -1.08 -5.75
N PRO A 50 -8.07 -1.94 -6.30
CA PRO A 50 -9.42 -2.09 -5.76
C PRO A 50 -9.47 -2.43 -4.27
N HIS A 51 -8.49 -3.17 -3.75
CA HIS A 51 -8.43 -3.53 -2.33
C HIS A 51 -8.20 -2.33 -1.41
N VAL A 52 -7.63 -1.24 -1.93
CA VAL A 52 -7.47 0.02 -1.19
C VAL A 52 -8.79 0.78 -1.05
N PHE A 53 -9.67 0.66 -2.06
CA PHE A 53 -10.89 1.46 -2.19
C PHE A 53 -12.17 0.65 -2.02
N GLY A 54 -12.13 -0.41 -1.20
CA GLY A 54 -13.34 -1.18 -0.87
C GLY A 54 -13.92 -2.01 -2.03
N GLY A 55 -13.08 -2.46 -2.96
CA GLY A 55 -13.44 -3.43 -4.00
C GLY A 55 -13.56 -2.85 -5.41
N SER A 56 -13.50 -1.54 -5.59
CA SER A 56 -13.44 -0.93 -6.93
C SER A 56 -12.61 0.35 -6.93
N ILE A 57 -11.93 0.62 -8.05
CA ILE A 57 -11.19 1.87 -8.21
C ILE A 57 -12.19 3.02 -8.36
N PRO A 58 -12.06 4.11 -7.58
CA PRO A 58 -12.94 5.28 -7.69
C PRO A 58 -12.97 5.83 -9.11
N GLN A 59 -14.15 6.27 -9.56
CA GLN A 59 -14.28 6.98 -10.83
C GLN A 59 -13.70 8.39 -10.67
N THR A 60 -12.64 8.69 -11.42
CA THR A 60 -11.91 9.97 -11.31
C THR A 60 -12.36 10.96 -12.37
N ARG A 61 -12.38 12.25 -12.03
CA ARG A 61 -12.43 13.35 -13.01
C ARG A 61 -11.23 14.27 -12.79
N PRO A 62 -10.75 15.00 -13.81
CA PRO A 62 -9.64 15.93 -13.63
C PRO A 62 -9.93 16.92 -12.50
N GLY A 63 -9.05 16.97 -11.49
CA GLY A 63 -9.18 17.82 -10.31
C GLY A 63 -10.13 17.29 -9.23
N SER A 64 -10.69 16.09 -9.35
CA SER A 64 -11.57 15.51 -8.34
C SER A 64 -10.79 15.01 -7.10
N ILE A 65 -11.49 14.82 -5.98
CA ILE A 65 -10.86 14.25 -4.78
C ILE A 65 -10.44 12.79 -5.02
N GLU A 66 -11.27 12.03 -5.73
CA GLU A 66 -11.01 10.64 -6.11
C GLU A 66 -9.72 10.51 -6.94
N GLU A 67 -9.50 11.42 -7.89
CA GLU A 67 -8.26 11.48 -8.66
C GLU A 67 -7.06 11.66 -7.74
N ARG A 68 -7.13 12.62 -6.80
CA ARG A 68 -6.04 12.89 -5.86
C ARG A 68 -5.80 11.73 -4.90
N LEU A 69 -6.84 11.05 -4.44
CA LEU A 69 -6.71 9.87 -3.57
C LEU A 69 -6.01 8.71 -4.30
N VAL A 70 -6.49 8.37 -5.51
CA VAL A 70 -5.87 7.35 -6.36
C VAL A 70 -4.41 7.70 -6.64
N ASN A 71 -4.15 8.96 -7.00
CA ASN A 71 -2.80 9.46 -7.24
C ASN A 71 -1.90 9.36 -5.99
N THR A 72 -2.43 9.60 -4.80
CA THR A 72 -1.66 9.51 -3.54
C THR A 72 -1.15 8.08 -3.34
N VAL A 73 -2.01 7.09 -3.55
CA VAL A 73 -1.65 5.65 -3.45
C VAL A 73 -0.63 5.28 -4.52
N LEU A 74 -0.84 5.70 -5.78
CA LEU A 74 0.09 5.41 -6.88
C LEU A 74 1.44 6.14 -6.74
N ASN A 75 1.45 7.37 -6.21
CA ASN A 75 2.69 8.09 -5.93
C ASN A 75 3.50 7.38 -4.85
N ARG A 76 2.85 6.87 -3.80
CA ARG A 76 3.53 6.04 -2.79
C ARG A 76 4.05 4.73 -3.38
N HIS A 77 3.30 4.08 -4.26
CA HIS A 77 3.79 2.91 -5.00
C HIS A 77 5.08 3.23 -5.77
N ASP A 78 5.07 4.30 -6.57
CA ASP A 78 6.22 4.69 -7.39
C ASP A 78 7.44 5.07 -6.51
N GLU A 79 7.19 5.71 -5.37
CA GLU A 79 8.22 6.02 -4.37
C GLU A 79 8.84 4.74 -3.77
N VAL A 80 8.02 3.80 -3.30
CA VAL A 80 8.48 2.53 -2.72
C VAL A 80 9.23 1.70 -3.77
N GLU A 81 8.77 1.69 -5.02
CA GLU A 81 9.47 1.05 -6.13
C GLU A 81 10.87 1.64 -6.35
N SER A 82 11.00 2.96 -6.41
CA SER A 82 12.30 3.60 -6.57
C SER A 82 13.20 3.36 -5.36
N LEU A 83 12.68 3.45 -4.13
CA LEU A 83 13.46 3.22 -2.92
C LEU A 83 13.98 1.79 -2.85
N LEU A 84 13.12 0.78 -3.05
CA LEU A 84 13.55 -0.63 -3.00
C LEU A 84 14.51 -0.99 -4.13
N ARG A 85 14.41 -0.34 -5.28
CA ARG A 85 15.31 -0.55 -6.43
C ARG A 85 16.67 0.11 -6.25
N ASP A 86 16.67 1.39 -5.90
CA ASP A 86 17.86 2.26 -6.02
C ASP A 86 18.54 2.51 -4.68
N ALA A 87 17.79 2.45 -3.57
CA ALA A 87 18.27 2.80 -2.24
C ALA A 87 17.55 2.00 -1.14
N PRO A 88 17.59 0.65 -1.14
CA PRO A 88 16.72 -0.18 -0.29
C PRO A 88 16.87 0.08 1.22
N GLY A 89 18.05 0.53 1.68
CA GLY A 89 18.28 0.94 3.07
C GLY A 89 17.57 2.24 3.50
N HIS A 90 16.93 2.95 2.57
CA HIS A 90 16.16 4.16 2.82
C HIS A 90 14.65 3.95 2.71
N TYR A 91 14.19 2.73 2.44
CA TYR A 91 12.78 2.41 2.55
C TYR A 91 12.37 2.35 4.03
N TYR A 92 11.39 3.17 4.41
CA TYR A 92 10.76 3.14 5.72
C TYR A 92 9.25 2.88 5.57
N PRO A 93 8.73 1.81 6.21
CA PRO A 93 7.30 1.53 6.29
C PRO A 93 6.52 2.66 6.94
N ILE A 94 5.29 2.88 6.46
CA ILE A 94 4.33 3.76 7.16
C ILE A 94 3.60 2.90 8.20
N PHE A 95 3.99 3.04 9.47
CA PHE A 95 3.30 2.40 10.58
C PHE A 95 2.21 3.30 11.15
N MET A 96 1.14 2.68 11.66
CA MET A 96 0.13 3.40 12.43
C MET A 96 0.75 3.90 13.72
N ASN A 97 0.44 5.14 14.10
CA ASN A 97 0.70 5.66 15.43
C ASN A 97 -0.63 5.86 16.16
N HIS A 98 -0.73 5.38 17.39
CA HIS A 98 -1.86 5.67 18.25
C HIS A 98 -1.37 6.02 19.64
N LYS A 99 -1.68 7.25 20.10
CA LYS A 99 -1.28 7.75 21.44
C LYS A 99 0.22 7.63 21.73
N GLY A 100 1.05 7.83 20.71
CA GLY A 100 2.51 7.75 20.82
C GLY A 100 3.08 6.34 20.67
N GLU A 101 2.24 5.31 20.56
CA GLU A 101 2.67 3.94 20.32
C GLU A 101 2.66 3.60 18.83
N THR A 102 3.73 2.96 18.37
CA THR A 102 3.82 2.42 17.00
C THR A 102 3.12 1.07 16.93
N ILE A 103 2.13 0.96 16.04
CA ILE A 103 1.34 -0.25 15.80
C ILE A 103 1.65 -0.79 14.41
N VAL A 104 2.31 -1.95 14.36
CA VAL A 104 2.78 -2.60 13.10
C VAL A 104 1.71 -3.49 12.47
N GLY A 105 0.73 -3.94 13.25
CA GLY A 105 -0.31 -4.89 12.82
C GLY A 105 -1.01 -4.52 11.50
N PRO A 106 -1.51 -3.28 11.32
CA PRO A 106 -2.15 -2.87 10.07
C PRO A 106 -1.24 -3.03 8.85
N TRP A 107 0.02 -2.61 8.95
CA TRP A 107 1.00 -2.78 7.88
C TRP A 107 1.20 -4.27 7.54
N ALA A 108 1.36 -5.11 8.55
CA ALA A 108 1.52 -6.55 8.36
C ALA A 108 0.31 -7.19 7.65
N ILE A 109 -0.92 -6.78 8.01
CA ILE A 109 -2.15 -7.22 7.35
C ILE A 109 -2.14 -6.85 5.87
N GLY A 110 -1.79 -5.60 5.54
CA GLY A 110 -1.65 -5.15 4.16
C GLY A 110 -0.61 -5.95 3.37
N PHE A 111 0.55 -6.20 3.98
CA PHE A 111 1.60 -7.00 3.37
C PHE A 111 1.14 -8.44 3.10
N SER A 112 0.44 -9.06 4.05
CA SER A 112 -0.14 -10.40 3.89
C SER A 112 -1.18 -10.48 2.77
N LEU A 113 -1.93 -9.41 2.51
CA LEU A 113 -2.82 -9.34 1.36
C LEU A 113 -2.00 -9.35 0.05
N GLY A 114 -0.93 -8.57 -0.04
CA GLY A 114 -0.05 -8.58 -1.22
C GLY A 114 0.65 -9.93 -1.44
N LEU A 115 1.02 -10.64 -0.36
CA LEU A 115 1.47 -12.04 -0.46
C LEU A 115 0.42 -12.92 -1.12
N SER A 116 -0.83 -12.82 -0.66
CA SER A 116 -1.96 -13.58 -1.21
C SER A 116 -2.19 -13.28 -2.70
N LEU A 117 -2.05 -12.02 -3.11
CA LEU A 117 -2.18 -11.62 -4.52
C LEU A 117 -1.03 -12.15 -5.40
N GLY A 118 0.18 -12.25 -4.86
CA GLY A 118 1.32 -12.87 -5.55
C GLY A 118 1.28 -14.40 -5.57
N GLY A 119 0.54 -15.02 -4.64
CA GLY A 119 0.30 -16.45 -4.56
C GLY A 119 1.60 -17.27 -4.52
N GLU A 120 1.60 -18.38 -5.27
CA GLU A 120 2.72 -19.33 -5.34
C GLU A 120 4.05 -18.71 -5.81
N ALA A 121 4.02 -17.52 -6.43
CA ALA A 121 5.25 -16.83 -6.81
C ALA A 121 6.15 -16.52 -5.59
N TRP A 122 5.56 -16.37 -4.40
CA TRP A 122 6.28 -16.15 -3.15
C TRP A 122 6.89 -17.42 -2.55
N ALA A 123 6.42 -18.60 -2.93
CA ALA A 123 6.83 -19.87 -2.31
C ALA A 123 8.36 -20.08 -2.31
N PRO A 124 9.11 -19.81 -3.41
CA PRO A 124 10.56 -19.95 -3.41
C PRO A 124 11.28 -19.05 -2.40
N ILE A 125 10.71 -17.88 -2.07
CA ILE A 125 11.30 -16.94 -1.11
C ILE A 125 10.93 -17.35 0.31
N LEU A 126 9.66 -17.68 0.56
CA LEU A 126 9.15 -18.02 1.89
C LEU A 126 9.66 -19.38 2.39
N LEU A 127 9.90 -20.32 1.47
CA LEU A 127 10.41 -21.66 1.79
C LEU A 127 11.93 -21.76 1.63
N ALA A 128 12.61 -20.69 1.19
CA ALA A 128 14.05 -20.67 1.15
C ALA A 128 14.61 -20.84 2.56
N THR A 129 15.49 -21.82 2.72
CA THR A 129 16.35 -21.87 3.90
C THR A 129 17.43 -20.79 3.73
N PRO A 130 17.59 -19.87 4.70
CA PRO A 130 18.66 -18.89 4.64
C PRO A 130 19.98 -19.64 4.50
N LYS A 131 20.80 -19.28 3.50
CA LYS A 131 22.18 -19.75 3.48
C LYS A 131 22.89 -19.08 4.67
N PRO A 132 23.68 -19.86 5.45
CA PRO A 132 24.45 -19.32 6.56
C PRO A 132 25.43 -18.24 6.10
#